data_AF-A0A060WDI5-F1
#
_entry.id   AF-A0A060WDI5-F1
#
_cell.length_a   1.000
_cell.length_b   1.000
_cell.length_c   1.000
_cell.angle_alpha   90.00
_cell.angle_beta   90.00
_cell.angle_gamma   90.00
#
_symmetry.space_group_name_H-M   'P 1'
#
loop_
_entity.id
_entity.type
_entity.pdbx_description
1 polymer ?
#
loop_
_entity_poly.entity_id
_entity_poly.type
_entity_poly.pdbx_seq_one_letter_code
_entity_poly.pdbx_strand_id
1 'polypeptide(L)'
;MSLSVLNSAPEVAVKEAVETGVHLDPSLKEVTYNPTYETMFAPEFGPVNPYKSKRMAAPRNMLSGYAEPAHVNNFMFEQQRRTFSTFGYALDPFVDTSQNSSSSYIGAVDEAEKKKGLTVFEVGPKKTDKRKKVQGGEANDIDIDNYLGPWAKYVDEKDGAKPSEVEQKELDEITAKRQKKGRNEEEAPAAEKTILHVKDAYDYQGRSYLHVPQDVGINRRTADIPDKCYLPKKQIHVWSGHTKVGCVC
;
A
#
# COMPACT_ATOMS: atom_id res chain seq x y z
N MET A 1 -69.70 -12.96 -3.16
CA MET A 1 -69.32 -11.59 -3.56
C MET A 1 -69.19 -10.77 -2.29
N SER A 2 -67.98 -10.51 -1.82
CA SER A 2 -67.73 -9.68 -0.63
C SER A 2 -67.96 -8.22 -1.01
N LEU A 3 -68.89 -7.56 -0.32
CA LEU A 3 -69.20 -6.15 -0.52
C LEU A 3 -67.97 -5.31 -0.17
N SER A 4 -67.51 -4.49 -1.11
CA SER A 4 -66.50 -3.48 -0.86
C SER A 4 -67.09 -2.43 0.09
N VAL A 5 -66.59 -2.41 1.32
CA VAL A 5 -66.90 -1.35 2.28
C VAL A 5 -66.30 -0.06 1.72
N LEU A 6 -67.16 0.79 1.16
CA LEU A 6 -66.78 2.10 0.66
C LEU A 6 -66.39 2.95 1.86
N ASN A 7 -65.10 3.23 2.03
CA ASN A 7 -64.63 4.14 3.05
C ASN A 7 -65.11 5.56 2.69
N SER A 8 -66.12 6.05 3.41
CA SER A 8 -66.86 7.27 3.13
C SER A 8 -66.19 8.54 3.68
N ALA A 9 -65.12 8.39 4.45
CA ALA A 9 -64.30 9.51 4.93
C ALA A 9 -63.05 9.64 4.04
N PRO A 10 -62.84 10.78 3.34
CA PRO A 10 -61.53 11.06 2.77
C PRO A 10 -60.51 11.12 3.92
N GLU A 11 -59.30 10.64 3.68
CA GLU A 11 -58.19 10.78 4.63
C GLU A 11 -57.95 12.28 4.87
N VAL A 12 -58.49 12.79 5.97
CA VAL A 12 -58.30 14.18 6.38
C VAL A 12 -56.86 14.26 6.85
N ALA A 13 -56.02 14.95 6.08
CA ALA A 13 -54.65 15.25 6.49
C ALA A 13 -54.69 16.09 7.78
N VAL A 14 -54.59 15.41 8.91
CA VAL A 14 -54.45 16.04 10.22
C VAL A 14 -53.10 16.78 10.18
N LYS A 15 -53.13 18.09 10.43
CA LYS A 15 -51.92 18.95 10.43
C LYS A 15 -50.99 18.68 11.63
N GLU A 16 -51.46 17.90 12.59
CA GLU A 16 -50.70 17.44 13.73
C GLU A 16 -50.15 16.06 13.39
N ALA A 17 -48.87 15.85 13.72
CA ALA A 17 -48.25 14.54 13.63
C ALA A 17 -49.05 13.59 14.53
N VAL A 18 -49.92 12.79 13.93
CA VAL A 18 -50.52 11.64 14.62
C VAL A 18 -49.35 10.69 14.79
N GLU A 19 -48.63 10.80 15.90
CA GLU A 19 -47.65 9.81 16.32
C GLU A 19 -48.42 8.51 16.55
N THR A 20 -48.46 7.67 15.51
CA THR A 20 -49.16 6.39 15.53
C THR A 20 -48.35 5.39 16.36
N GLY A 21 -48.49 5.47 17.68
CA GLY A 21 -47.90 4.51 18.61
C GLY A 21 -46.53 4.90 19.16
N VAL A 22 -45.96 4.01 19.96
CA VAL A 22 -44.65 4.21 20.59
C VAL A 22 -43.57 3.84 19.59
N HIS A 23 -42.76 4.82 19.16
CA HIS A 23 -41.65 4.60 18.25
C HIS A 23 -40.31 4.64 18.99
N LEU A 24 -39.32 3.92 18.47
CA LEU A 24 -37.94 3.95 18.95
C LEU A 24 -37.08 4.81 18.00
N ASP A 25 -36.08 5.48 18.56
CA ASP A 25 -35.06 6.18 17.77
C ASP A 25 -34.19 5.16 17.02
N PRO A 26 -34.06 5.24 15.68
CA PRO A 26 -33.21 4.32 14.92
C PRO A 26 -31.71 4.38 15.27
N SER A 27 -31.25 5.49 15.85
CA SER A 27 -29.84 5.66 16.24
C SER A 27 -29.51 5.05 17.60
N LEU A 28 -30.53 4.68 18.38
CA LEU A 28 -30.40 4.19 19.74
C LEU A 28 -30.10 2.69 19.75
N LYS A 29 -29.05 2.28 20.47
CA LYS A 29 -28.54 0.89 20.46
C LYS A 29 -28.99 0.03 21.64
N GLU A 30 -29.37 0.64 22.76
CA GLU A 30 -29.74 -0.05 24.00
C GLU A 30 -31.14 0.40 24.44
N VAL A 31 -32.09 -0.53 24.52
CA VAL A 31 -33.48 -0.24 24.91
C VAL A 31 -33.72 -0.71 26.35
N THR A 32 -34.47 0.08 27.12
CA THR A 32 -34.73 -0.19 28.56
C THR A 32 -35.97 -1.03 28.84
N TYR A 33 -36.82 -1.23 27.83
CA TYR A 33 -38.01 -2.06 27.86
C TYR A 33 -38.00 -3.05 26.70
N ASN A 34 -38.91 -4.02 26.71
CA ASN A 34 -39.05 -4.98 25.61
C ASN A 34 -40.05 -4.43 24.57
N PRO A 35 -39.60 -3.85 23.44
CA PRO A 35 -40.50 -3.35 22.41
C PRO A 35 -41.15 -4.49 21.62
N THR A 36 -42.23 -4.18 20.93
CA THR A 36 -42.87 -5.11 20.00
C THR A 36 -42.08 -5.17 18.67
N TYR A 37 -42.25 -6.24 17.91
CA TYR A 37 -41.60 -6.39 16.60
C TYR A 37 -41.88 -5.22 15.66
N GLU A 38 -43.14 -4.78 15.60
CA GLU A 38 -43.57 -3.66 14.75
C GLU A 38 -42.90 -2.34 15.14
N THR A 39 -42.67 -2.10 16.44
CA THR A 39 -42.06 -0.85 16.90
C THR A 39 -40.53 -0.84 16.76
N MET A 40 -39.87 -2.01 16.85
CA MET A 40 -38.42 -2.15 16.74
C MET A 40 -37.92 -2.26 15.28
N PHE A 41 -38.65 -2.97 14.42
CA PHE A 41 -38.26 -3.25 13.03
C PHE A 41 -39.05 -2.43 11.99
N ALA A 42 -39.71 -1.35 12.42
CA ALA A 42 -40.35 -0.41 11.50
C ALA A 42 -39.29 0.22 10.55
N PRO A 43 -39.55 0.28 9.23
CA PRO A 43 -38.63 0.93 8.30
C PRO A 43 -38.62 2.44 8.49
N GLU A 44 -37.46 3.07 8.28
CA GLU A 44 -37.33 4.53 8.29
C GLU A 44 -38.09 5.15 7.10
N PHE A 45 -38.90 6.17 7.38
CA PHE A 45 -39.64 6.91 6.36
C PHE A 45 -38.77 8.02 5.74
N GLY A 46 -38.86 8.17 4.42
CA GLY A 46 -38.23 9.26 3.67
C GLY A 46 -37.18 8.79 2.65
N PRO A 47 -36.66 9.70 1.81
CA PRO A 47 -35.67 9.36 0.80
C PRO A 47 -34.28 9.12 1.43
N VAL A 48 -33.55 8.14 0.91
CA VAL A 48 -32.16 7.89 1.30
C VAL A 48 -31.28 9.05 0.85
N ASN A 49 -30.43 9.54 1.75
CA ASN A 49 -29.50 10.64 1.46
C ASN A 49 -28.51 10.27 0.33
N PRO A 50 -28.54 10.95 -0.83
CA PRO A 50 -27.71 10.61 -1.99
C PRO A 50 -26.24 11.05 -1.84
N TYR A 51 -25.92 11.91 -0.87
CA TYR A 51 -24.56 12.40 -0.64
C TYR A 51 -23.68 11.44 0.16
N LYS A 52 -24.25 10.32 0.63
CA LYS A 52 -23.49 9.28 1.34
C LYS A 52 -22.83 8.34 0.32
N SER A 53 -21.52 8.16 0.44
CA SER A 53 -20.84 7.06 -0.27
C SER A 53 -21.36 5.70 0.20
N LYS A 54 -21.17 4.64 -0.60
CA LYS A 54 -21.58 3.26 -0.22
C LYS A 54 -21.08 2.85 1.17
N ARG A 55 -19.85 3.24 1.52
CA ARG A 55 -19.25 2.99 2.84
C ARG A 55 -19.94 3.76 3.97
N MET A 56 -20.37 4.99 3.72
CA MET A 56 -21.06 5.83 4.71
C MET A 56 -22.54 5.48 4.85
N ALA A 57 -23.14 4.91 3.80
CA ALA A 57 -24.51 4.42 3.82
C ALA A 57 -24.66 3.10 4.61
N ALA A 58 -23.62 2.27 4.62
CA ALA A 58 -23.63 1.02 5.39
C ALA A 58 -23.57 1.25 6.91
N PRO A 59 -24.30 0.46 7.73
CA PRO A 59 -24.18 0.51 9.18
C PRO A 59 -22.75 0.13 9.58
N ARG A 60 -22.11 0.96 10.41
CA ARG A 60 -20.70 0.78 10.80
C ARG A 60 -20.46 1.20 12.24
N ASN A 61 -19.66 0.40 12.95
CA ASN A 61 -19.16 0.73 14.30
C ASN A 61 -17.69 1.16 14.24
N MET A 62 -16.94 0.67 13.25
CA MET A 62 -15.57 1.08 12.96
C MET A 62 -15.45 1.63 11.53
N LEU A 63 -14.29 2.19 11.18
CA LEU A 63 -14.14 2.83 9.86
C LEU A 63 -14.37 1.85 8.70
N SER A 64 -13.97 0.58 8.83
CA SER A 64 -14.10 -0.46 7.79
C SER A 64 -15.45 -1.19 7.76
N GLY A 65 -16.29 -1.08 8.78
CA GLY A 65 -17.55 -1.83 8.82
C GLY A 65 -18.13 -1.98 10.24
N TYR A 66 -18.90 -3.04 10.43
CA TYR A 66 -19.50 -3.40 11.71
C TYR A 66 -18.78 -4.62 12.29
N ALA A 67 -18.34 -4.52 13.54
CA ALA A 67 -17.68 -5.59 14.26
C ALA A 67 -18.36 -5.75 15.61
N GLU A 68 -18.88 -6.96 15.85
CA GLU A 68 -19.55 -7.34 17.09
C GLU A 68 -18.94 -8.64 17.64
N PRO A 69 -18.90 -8.82 18.97
CA PRO A 69 -18.54 -10.09 19.56
C PRO A 69 -19.56 -11.17 19.18
N ALA A 70 -19.11 -12.24 18.51
CA ALA A 70 -19.94 -13.39 18.16
C ALA A 70 -19.58 -14.60 19.01
N HIS A 71 -20.58 -15.37 19.42
CA HIS A 71 -20.42 -16.62 20.15
C HIS A 71 -20.72 -17.81 19.24
N VAL A 72 -19.68 -18.29 18.56
CA VAL A 72 -19.76 -19.46 17.67
C VAL A 72 -19.05 -20.65 18.33
N ASN A 73 -19.53 -21.86 18.11
CA ASN A 73 -18.84 -23.07 18.56
C ASN A 73 -17.47 -23.18 17.88
N ASN A 74 -16.39 -23.27 18.67
CA ASN A 74 -15.01 -23.40 18.22
C ASN A 74 -14.82 -24.51 17.18
N PHE A 75 -15.48 -25.66 17.37
CA PHE A 75 -15.38 -26.79 16.45
C PHE A 75 -16.00 -26.47 15.09
N MET A 76 -17.21 -25.89 15.08
CA MET A 76 -17.91 -25.55 13.84
C MET A 76 -17.19 -24.46 13.06
N PHE A 77 -16.65 -23.46 13.77
CA PHE A 77 -15.83 -22.41 13.16
C PHE A 77 -14.59 -22.99 12.48
N GLU A 78 -13.81 -23.82 13.19
CA GLU A 78 -12.58 -24.38 12.64
C GLU A 78 -12.87 -25.42 11.54
N GLN A 79 -13.99 -26.16 11.64
CA GLN A 79 -14.49 -27.05 10.58
C GLN A 79 -14.74 -26.27 9.29
N GLN A 80 -15.51 -25.19 9.33
CA GLN A 80 -15.81 -24.39 8.15
C GLN A 80 -14.57 -23.66 7.62
N ARG A 81 -13.72 -23.10 8.51
CA ARG A 81 -12.46 -22.43 8.13
C ARG A 81 -11.49 -23.37 7.42
N ARG A 82 -11.30 -24.60 7.91
CA ARG A 82 -10.44 -25.59 7.24
C ARG A 82 -11.05 -26.12 5.96
N THR A 83 -12.37 -26.26 5.90
CA THR A 83 -13.09 -26.67 4.70
C THR A 83 -12.91 -25.65 3.59
N PHE A 84 -13.04 -24.36 3.89
CA PHE A 84 -12.74 -23.29 2.93
C PHE A 84 -11.27 -23.31 2.49
N SER A 85 -10.33 -23.47 3.42
CA SER A 85 -8.90 -23.48 3.09
C SER A 85 -8.47 -24.70 2.26
N THR A 86 -9.17 -25.84 2.40
CA THR A 86 -8.81 -27.11 1.74
C THR A 86 -9.55 -27.33 0.41
N PHE A 87 -10.83 -26.94 0.36
CA PHE A 87 -11.72 -27.20 -0.78
C PHE A 87 -12.26 -25.93 -1.42
N GLY A 88 -12.04 -24.75 -0.85
CA GLY A 88 -12.48 -23.47 -1.43
C GLY A 88 -13.95 -23.12 -1.20
N TYR A 89 -14.70 -23.90 -0.42
CA TYR A 89 -16.09 -23.59 -0.05
C TYR A 89 -16.35 -23.75 1.45
N ALA A 90 -17.36 -23.05 1.95
CA ALA A 90 -17.89 -23.18 3.30
C ALA A 90 -19.35 -22.70 3.35
N LEU A 91 -20.05 -22.98 4.45
CA LEU A 91 -21.35 -22.36 4.72
C LEU A 91 -21.20 -20.89 5.09
N ASP A 92 -22.12 -20.05 4.61
CA ASP A 92 -22.14 -18.62 4.94
C ASP A 92 -22.42 -18.41 6.44
N PRO A 93 -21.53 -17.74 7.21
CA PRO A 93 -21.79 -17.37 8.60
C PRO A 93 -22.70 -16.14 8.72
N PHE A 94 -23.17 -15.54 7.62
CA PHE A 94 -24.03 -14.36 7.65
C PHE A 94 -25.37 -14.65 8.33
N VAL A 95 -25.72 -13.79 9.29
CA VAL A 95 -27.01 -13.81 9.99
C VAL A 95 -27.88 -12.73 9.36
N ASP A 96 -28.78 -13.12 8.45
CA ASP A 96 -29.80 -12.21 7.96
C ASP A 96 -31.01 -12.19 8.90
N THR A 97 -31.59 -11.01 9.10
CA THR A 97 -32.87 -10.86 9.81
C THR A 97 -34.05 -11.10 8.86
N SER A 98 -33.83 -11.05 7.55
CA SER A 98 -34.83 -11.42 6.55
C SER A 98 -34.95 -12.95 6.46
N GLN A 99 -36.17 -13.48 6.57
CA GLN A 99 -36.47 -14.91 6.78
C GLN A 99 -36.05 -15.88 5.66
N ASN A 100 -35.22 -15.47 4.70
CA ASN A 100 -34.93 -16.24 3.49
C ASN A 100 -33.44 -16.56 3.28
N SER A 101 -32.63 -16.55 4.34
CA SER A 101 -31.27 -17.10 4.27
C SER A 101 -31.34 -18.63 4.31
N SER A 102 -31.55 -19.25 3.14
CA SER A 102 -31.20 -20.66 2.96
C SER A 102 -29.72 -20.84 3.29
N SER A 103 -29.35 -22.01 3.85
CA SER A 103 -27.95 -22.35 4.14
C SER A 103 -27.14 -22.40 2.85
N SER A 104 -26.63 -21.25 2.43
CA SER A 104 -25.92 -21.08 1.17
C SER A 104 -24.44 -21.40 1.36
N TYR A 105 -23.86 -22.05 0.35
CA TYR A 105 -22.42 -22.19 0.27
C TYR A 105 -21.80 -20.93 -0.33
N ILE A 106 -20.67 -20.52 0.21
CA ILE A 106 -19.86 -19.41 -0.29
C ILE A 106 -18.50 -19.91 -0.80
N GLY A 107 -17.94 -19.23 -1.80
CA GLY A 107 -16.70 -19.62 -2.47
C GLY A 107 -16.95 -20.45 -3.73
N ALA A 108 -16.32 -21.60 -3.84
CA ALA A 108 -16.46 -22.53 -4.97
C ALA A 108 -17.72 -23.40 -4.83
N VAL A 109 -18.90 -22.83 -5.11
CA VAL A 109 -20.21 -23.50 -4.99
C VAL A 109 -20.28 -24.77 -5.85
N ASP A 110 -19.72 -24.75 -7.07
CA ASP A 110 -19.66 -25.92 -7.94
C ASP A 110 -18.91 -27.10 -7.31
N GLU A 111 -17.85 -26.82 -6.54
CA GLU A 111 -17.12 -27.87 -5.82
C GLU A 111 -17.90 -28.38 -4.61
N ALA A 112 -18.65 -27.51 -3.94
CA ALA A 112 -19.51 -27.87 -2.83
C ALA A 112 -20.59 -28.86 -3.28
N GLU A 113 -21.25 -28.61 -4.42
CA GLU A 113 -22.25 -29.52 -4.97
C GLU A 113 -21.63 -30.84 -5.43
N LYS A 114 -20.48 -30.80 -6.13
CA LYS A 114 -19.75 -32.00 -6.57
C LYS A 114 -19.34 -32.90 -5.41
N LYS A 115 -18.89 -32.30 -4.30
CA LYS A 115 -18.46 -33.03 -3.08
C LYS A 115 -19.59 -33.16 -2.06
N LYS A 116 -20.82 -32.76 -2.39
CA LYS A 116 -22.02 -32.79 -1.52
C LYS A 116 -21.83 -32.12 -0.15
N GLY A 117 -21.05 -31.04 -0.09
CA GLY A 117 -20.82 -30.28 1.14
C GLY A 117 -19.88 -30.94 2.15
N LEU A 118 -19.08 -31.94 1.73
CA LEU A 118 -18.16 -32.66 2.62
C LEU A 118 -17.23 -31.70 3.38
N THR A 119 -17.07 -31.91 4.68
CA THR A 119 -16.13 -31.13 5.50
C THR A 119 -14.81 -31.87 5.71
N VAL A 120 -13.75 -31.16 6.12
CA VAL A 120 -12.40 -31.74 6.31
C VAL A 120 -12.35 -32.83 7.39
N PHE A 121 -13.25 -32.75 8.38
CA PHE A 121 -13.33 -33.73 9.46
C PHE A 121 -14.16 -34.96 9.08
N GLU A 122 -14.86 -34.94 7.95
CA GLU A 122 -15.58 -36.08 7.43
C GLU A 122 -14.69 -36.94 6.53
N VAL A 123 -14.89 -38.25 6.59
CA VAL A 123 -14.14 -39.20 5.77
C VAL A 123 -14.67 -39.15 4.34
N GLY A 124 -13.96 -38.41 3.49
CA GLY A 124 -14.26 -38.32 2.07
C GLY A 124 -13.90 -39.55 1.24
N PRO A 125 -14.31 -39.57 -0.04
CA PRO A 125 -13.84 -40.57 -0.99
C PRO A 125 -12.31 -40.50 -1.09
N LYS A 126 -11.64 -41.66 -0.96
CA LYS A 126 -10.18 -41.74 -0.99
C LYS A 126 -9.66 -41.19 -2.32
N LYS A 127 -8.77 -40.20 -2.26
CA LYS A 127 -8.01 -39.77 -3.44
C LYS A 127 -7.21 -40.97 -3.97
N THR A 128 -7.36 -41.25 -5.26
CA THR A 128 -6.71 -42.38 -5.95
C THR A 128 -5.21 -42.15 -6.11
N ASP A 129 -4.80 -40.91 -6.37
CA ASP A 129 -3.40 -40.57 -6.63
C ASP A 129 -2.74 -39.91 -5.42
N LYS A 130 -2.20 -40.76 -4.54
CA LYS A 130 -1.31 -40.30 -3.46
C LYS A 130 0.09 -40.06 -4.05
N ARG A 131 0.66 -38.89 -3.81
CA ARG A 131 2.06 -38.60 -4.15
C ARG A 131 2.98 -39.58 -3.44
N LYS A 132 3.94 -40.16 -4.17
CA LYS A 132 4.88 -41.15 -3.65
C LYS A 132 5.98 -40.45 -2.85
N LYS A 133 6.21 -40.90 -1.61
CA LYS A 133 7.34 -40.46 -0.79
C LYS A 133 8.54 -41.37 -1.02
N VAL A 134 9.75 -40.83 -0.82
CA VAL A 134 10.97 -41.63 -0.78
C VAL A 134 10.86 -42.61 0.39
N GLN A 135 11.10 -43.90 0.15
CA GLN A 135 11.12 -44.90 1.21
C GLN A 135 12.46 -44.82 1.94
N GLY A 136 12.44 -44.43 3.21
CA GLY A 136 13.63 -44.44 4.07
C GLY A 136 13.85 -45.81 4.72
N GLY A 137 15.02 -45.98 5.32
CA GLY A 137 15.34 -47.13 6.17
C GLY A 137 14.44 -47.20 7.42
N GLU A 138 14.40 -48.37 8.05
CA GLU A 138 13.67 -48.57 9.29
C GLU A 138 14.41 -47.91 10.48
N ALA A 139 13.69 -47.62 11.56
CA ALA A 139 14.30 -47.00 12.75
C ALA A 139 15.36 -47.88 13.44
N ASN A 140 15.41 -49.17 13.10
CA ASN A 140 16.35 -50.15 13.64
C ASN A 140 17.58 -50.37 12.75
N ASP A 141 17.70 -49.66 11.63
CA ASP A 141 18.85 -49.76 10.75
C ASP A 141 20.08 -49.11 11.36
N ILE A 142 21.26 -49.71 11.11
CA ILE A 142 22.57 -49.26 11.62
C ILE A 142 23.03 -47.98 10.89
N ASP A 143 22.54 -47.75 9.67
CA ASP A 143 22.85 -46.57 8.85
C ASP A 143 21.98 -45.38 9.28
N ILE A 144 22.50 -44.62 10.26
CA ILE A 144 21.86 -43.43 10.86
C ILE A 144 21.40 -42.41 9.80
N ASP A 145 22.13 -42.28 8.70
CA ASP A 145 21.88 -41.28 7.65
C ASP A 145 20.71 -41.64 6.70
N ASN A 146 20.27 -42.90 6.69
CA ASN A 146 19.23 -43.40 5.77
C ASN A 146 17.82 -43.39 6.38
N TYR A 147 17.69 -43.07 7.67
CA TYR A 147 16.39 -42.98 8.33
C TYR A 147 15.69 -41.65 7.98
N LEU A 148 14.62 -41.73 7.18
CA LEU A 148 13.84 -40.56 6.78
C LEU A 148 12.54 -40.38 7.56
N GLY A 149 11.96 -41.46 8.11
CA GLY A 149 10.72 -41.40 8.91
C GLY A 149 9.62 -40.50 8.30
N PRO A 150 8.94 -39.65 9.11
CA PRO A 150 7.99 -38.65 8.61
C PRO A 150 8.59 -37.54 7.73
N TRP A 151 9.91 -37.34 7.77
CA TRP A 151 10.66 -36.36 6.99
C TRP A 151 11.01 -36.83 5.57
N ALA A 152 10.56 -38.02 5.18
CA ALA A 152 10.65 -38.50 3.81
C ALA A 152 10.02 -37.51 2.82
N LYS A 153 10.87 -36.95 1.95
CA LYS A 153 10.48 -36.05 0.86
C LYS A 153 9.66 -36.79 -0.20
N TYR A 154 8.92 -36.04 -1.01
CA TYR A 154 8.25 -36.62 -2.17
C TYR A 154 9.24 -36.86 -3.32
N VAL A 155 9.03 -37.94 -4.10
CA VAL A 155 9.94 -38.30 -5.20
C VAL A 155 9.92 -37.28 -6.34
N ASP A 156 8.79 -36.61 -6.54
CA ASP A 156 8.60 -35.55 -7.54
C ASP A 156 9.10 -34.18 -7.08
N GLU A 157 9.47 -34.02 -5.80
CA GLU A 157 9.98 -32.77 -5.24
C GLU A 157 11.49 -32.68 -5.44
N LYS A 158 11.94 -31.60 -6.11
CA LYS A 158 13.36 -31.34 -6.34
C LYS A 158 13.87 -30.33 -5.33
N ASP A 159 14.98 -30.65 -4.67
CA ASP A 159 15.68 -29.73 -3.78
C ASP A 159 16.40 -28.67 -4.60
N GLY A 160 15.83 -27.45 -4.62
CA GLY A 160 16.38 -26.29 -5.30
C GLY A 160 15.64 -25.93 -6.59
N ALA A 161 14.72 -24.97 -6.48
CA ALA A 161 14.09 -24.33 -7.62
C ALA A 161 14.98 -23.18 -8.10
N LYS A 162 15.84 -23.45 -9.09
CA LYS A 162 16.55 -22.38 -9.80
C LYS A 162 15.59 -21.73 -10.81
N PRO A 163 15.47 -20.39 -10.86
CA PRO A 163 14.70 -19.73 -11.91
C PRO A 163 15.23 -20.11 -13.29
N SER A 164 14.39 -19.97 -14.32
CA SER A 164 14.81 -20.18 -15.70
C SER A 164 15.94 -19.22 -16.09
N GLU A 165 16.72 -19.56 -17.13
CA GLU A 165 17.85 -18.72 -17.57
C GLU A 165 17.41 -17.29 -17.97
N VAL A 166 16.18 -17.16 -18.49
CA VAL A 166 15.58 -15.86 -18.83
C VAL A 166 15.27 -15.06 -17.56
N GLU A 167 14.59 -15.67 -16.59
CA GLU A 167 14.28 -15.02 -15.31
C GLU A 167 15.55 -14.65 -14.52
N GLN A 168 16.61 -15.45 -14.62
CA GLN A 168 17.90 -15.11 -13.99
C GLN A 168 18.49 -13.83 -14.59
N LYS A 169 18.49 -13.69 -15.92
CA LYS A 169 18.95 -12.45 -16.60
C LYS A 169 18.10 -11.25 -16.22
N GLU A 170 16.79 -11.42 -16.12
CA GLU A 170 15.89 -10.35 -15.67
C GLU A 170 16.16 -9.93 -14.21
N LEU A 171 16.39 -10.89 -13.32
CA LEU A 171 16.76 -10.61 -11.93
C LEU A 171 18.13 -9.90 -11.83
N ASP A 172 19.10 -10.31 -12.65
CA ASP A 172 20.41 -9.66 -12.75
C ASP A 172 20.28 -8.22 -13.27
N GLU A 173 19.40 -7.97 -14.24
CA GLU A 173 19.11 -6.61 -14.69
C GLU A 173 18.43 -5.75 -13.60
N ILE A 174 17.48 -6.31 -12.84
CA ILE A 174 16.81 -5.61 -11.74
C ILE A 174 17.80 -5.26 -10.64
N THR A 175 18.68 -6.19 -10.27
CA THR A 175 19.72 -5.96 -9.26
C THR A 175 20.75 -4.93 -9.75
N ALA A 176 21.15 -4.99 -11.02
CA ALA A 176 22.04 -3.98 -11.62
C ALA A 176 21.41 -2.58 -11.63
N LYS A 177 20.12 -2.46 -11.98
CA LYS A 177 19.37 -1.19 -11.91
C LYS A 177 19.31 -0.66 -10.48
N ARG A 178 19.10 -1.54 -9.49
CA ARG A 178 19.07 -1.16 -8.06
C ARG A 178 20.44 -0.67 -7.58
N GLN A 179 21.52 -1.33 -7.97
CA GLN A 179 22.89 -0.94 -7.62
C GLN A 179 23.27 0.42 -8.23
N LYS A 180 22.93 0.65 -9.50
CA LYS A 180 23.20 1.94 -10.17
C LYS A 180 22.46 3.12 -9.53
N LYS A 181 21.28 2.90 -8.96
CA LYS A 181 20.51 3.96 -8.28
C LYS A 181 21.14 4.42 -6.95
N GLY A 182 21.96 3.59 -6.31
CA GLY A 182 22.56 3.88 -5.00
C GLY A 182 24.05 4.23 -5.03
N ARG A 183 24.73 4.05 -6.17
CA ARG A 183 26.16 4.28 -6.30
C ARG A 183 26.43 5.65 -6.93
N ASN A 184 26.75 6.64 -6.08
CA ASN A 184 27.45 7.84 -6.54
C ASN A 184 28.90 7.47 -6.78
N GLU A 185 29.23 6.99 -7.98
CA GLU A 185 30.62 7.07 -8.44
C GLU A 185 30.95 8.55 -8.64
N GLU A 186 31.47 9.19 -7.59
CA GLU A 186 32.15 10.48 -7.71
C GLU A 186 33.51 10.22 -8.39
N GLU A 187 33.46 10.01 -9.71
CA GLU A 187 34.65 10.18 -10.54
C GLU A 187 34.91 11.69 -10.59
N ALA A 188 35.76 12.19 -9.70
CA ALA A 188 36.17 13.59 -9.69
C ALA A 188 36.90 13.89 -11.01
N PRO A 189 36.31 14.67 -11.94
CA PRO A 189 36.96 14.96 -13.19
C PRO A 189 38.00 16.04 -12.93
N ALA A 190 39.28 15.65 -12.80
CA ALA A 190 40.41 16.56 -12.72
C ALA A 190 40.73 17.16 -14.10
N ALA A 191 39.75 17.84 -14.70
CA ALA A 191 39.90 18.52 -15.98
C ALA A 191 40.18 20.01 -15.74
N GLU A 192 41.46 20.38 -15.72
CA GLU A 192 41.89 21.78 -15.66
C GLU A 192 41.60 22.49 -17.01
N LYS A 193 41.03 23.69 -16.96
CA LYS A 193 40.73 24.53 -18.14
C LYS A 193 41.17 25.97 -17.89
N THR A 194 41.88 26.57 -18.84
CA THR A 194 42.29 27.98 -18.80
C THR A 194 41.73 28.72 -20.01
N ILE A 195 41.12 29.89 -19.79
CA ILE A 195 40.53 30.74 -20.84
C ILE A 195 41.15 32.14 -20.74
N LEU A 196 41.83 32.59 -21.80
CA LEU A 196 42.35 33.96 -21.92
C LEU A 196 41.28 34.85 -22.56
N HIS A 197 40.82 35.87 -21.83
CA HIS A 197 39.76 36.77 -22.30
C HIS A 197 40.28 37.97 -23.12
N VAL A 198 41.56 38.30 -23.02
CA VAL A 198 42.18 39.40 -23.78
C VAL A 198 42.54 38.90 -25.18
N LYS A 199 42.28 39.73 -26.21
CA LYS A 199 42.52 39.36 -27.61
C LYS A 199 44.00 39.05 -27.90
N ASP A 200 44.89 39.87 -27.34
CA ASP A 200 46.32 39.75 -27.54
C ASP A 200 47.01 39.50 -26.20
N ALA A 201 47.85 38.45 -26.14
CA ALA A 201 48.59 38.10 -24.93
C ALA A 201 49.84 38.98 -24.71
N TYR A 202 50.27 39.68 -25.75
CA TYR A 202 51.50 40.48 -25.77
C TYR A 202 51.21 41.90 -26.23
N ASP A 203 51.96 42.86 -25.69
CA ASP A 203 51.89 44.28 -26.09
C ASP A 203 52.60 44.55 -27.43
N TYR A 204 52.57 45.81 -27.87
CA TYR A 204 53.23 46.27 -29.11
C TYR A 204 54.77 46.12 -29.11
N GLN A 205 55.38 45.84 -27.95
CA GLN A 205 56.82 45.57 -27.78
C GLN A 205 57.10 44.08 -27.50
N GLY A 206 56.09 43.20 -27.59
CA GLY A 206 56.23 41.76 -27.33
C GLY A 206 56.31 41.36 -25.86
N ARG A 207 55.89 42.22 -24.93
CA ARG A 207 55.93 41.97 -23.48
C ARG A 207 54.60 41.39 -22.98
N SER A 208 54.64 40.56 -21.94
CA SER A 208 53.42 40.00 -21.34
C SER A 208 52.59 41.03 -20.59
N TYR A 209 51.32 40.74 -20.37
CA TYR A 209 50.41 41.59 -19.58
C TYR A 209 50.81 41.75 -18.09
N LEU A 210 51.78 40.97 -17.59
CA LEU A 210 52.34 41.10 -16.23
C LEU A 210 53.57 42.02 -16.17
N HIS A 211 54.04 42.55 -17.31
CA HIS A 211 55.17 43.47 -17.32
C HIS A 211 54.79 44.82 -16.69
N VAL A 212 55.67 45.35 -15.81
CA VAL A 212 55.40 46.57 -15.03
C VAL A 212 55.15 47.78 -15.95
N PRO A 213 53.99 48.44 -15.87
CA PRO A 213 53.67 49.61 -16.68
C PRO A 213 54.49 50.84 -16.27
N GLN A 214 54.91 51.63 -17.27
CA GLN A 214 55.67 52.89 -17.10
C GLN A 214 54.90 54.13 -17.58
N ASP A 215 53.77 53.92 -18.22
CA ASP A 215 52.85 54.91 -18.79
C ASP A 215 51.90 55.50 -17.74
N VAL A 216 51.85 54.90 -16.54
CA VAL A 216 51.10 55.43 -15.40
C VAL A 216 51.93 56.55 -14.76
N GLY A 217 51.31 57.69 -14.44
CA GLY A 217 51.97 58.88 -13.87
C GLY A 217 52.58 58.73 -12.46
N ILE A 218 52.84 57.50 -12.00
CA ILE A 218 53.46 57.15 -10.73
C ILE A 218 54.50 56.06 -11.00
N ASN A 219 55.71 56.21 -10.46
CA ASN A 219 56.75 55.22 -10.64
C ASN A 219 56.50 53.97 -9.78
N ARG A 220 56.30 52.81 -10.43
CA ARG A 220 56.03 51.52 -9.78
C ARG A 220 57.29 50.69 -9.48
N ARG A 221 58.48 51.16 -9.88
CA ARG A 221 59.75 50.47 -9.60
C ARG A 221 60.39 50.86 -8.28
N THR A 222 60.00 52.00 -7.73
CA THR A 222 60.60 52.54 -6.51
C THR A 222 60.02 51.82 -5.29
N ALA A 223 60.88 51.51 -4.32
CA ALA A 223 60.48 50.98 -3.01
C ALA A 223 60.02 52.08 -2.02
N ASP A 224 59.99 53.33 -2.48
CA ASP A 224 59.71 54.49 -1.64
C ASP A 224 58.23 54.53 -1.26
N ILE A 225 57.99 54.70 0.04
CA ILE A 225 56.66 54.86 0.60
C ILE A 225 56.22 56.30 0.32
N PRO A 226 54.99 56.55 -0.17
CA PRO A 226 54.52 57.90 -0.40
C PRO A 226 54.48 58.71 0.91
N ASP A 227 54.90 59.97 0.86
CA ASP A 227 54.98 60.86 2.03
C ASP A 227 53.64 61.03 2.77
N LYS A 228 52.50 60.91 2.06
CA LYS A 228 51.16 61.02 2.64
C LYS A 228 50.12 60.21 1.87
N CYS A 229 49.35 59.39 2.60
CA CYS A 229 48.21 58.63 2.08
C CYS A 229 46.88 59.37 2.37
N TYR A 230 45.95 59.33 1.42
CA TYR A 230 44.61 59.92 1.55
C TYR A 230 43.52 58.85 1.43
N LEU A 231 42.43 59.01 2.18
CA LEU A 231 41.27 58.12 2.08
C LEU A 231 40.53 58.33 0.74
N PRO A 232 40.17 57.26 0.02
CA PRO A 232 39.42 57.37 -1.23
C PRO A 232 38.01 57.89 -0.95
N LYS A 233 37.56 58.83 -1.80
CA LYS A 233 36.22 59.46 -1.68
C LYS A 233 35.25 59.07 -2.80
N LYS A 234 35.74 58.37 -3.83
CA LYS A 234 34.98 58.01 -5.04
C LYS A 234 35.41 56.63 -5.53
N GLN A 235 34.44 55.86 -6.02
CA GLN A 235 34.69 54.64 -6.76
C GLN A 235 35.09 54.99 -8.21
N ILE A 236 36.21 54.43 -8.69
CA ILE A 236 36.74 54.71 -10.03
C ILE A 236 36.31 53.63 -11.03
N HIS A 237 36.30 52.35 -10.62
CA HIS A 237 36.00 51.23 -11.51
C HIS A 237 35.17 50.13 -10.84
N VAL A 238 34.43 49.36 -11.64
CA VAL A 238 33.68 48.16 -11.25
C VAL A 238 34.20 47.00 -12.10
N TRP A 239 34.90 46.07 -11.49
CA TRP A 239 35.35 44.85 -12.17
C TRP A 239 34.23 43.81 -12.14
N SER A 240 33.43 43.74 -13.20
CA SER A 240 32.35 42.75 -13.35
C SER A 240 32.79 41.59 -14.23
N GLY A 241 32.65 40.34 -13.75
CA GLY A 241 32.97 39.15 -14.56
C GLY A 241 32.70 37.82 -13.86
N HIS A 242 32.81 37.77 -12.53
CA HIS A 242 32.53 36.57 -11.75
C HIS A 242 31.12 36.62 -11.14
N THR A 243 30.42 35.47 -11.12
CA THR A 243 29.14 35.31 -10.41
C THR A 243 29.32 35.22 -8.89
N LYS A 244 30.50 34.81 -8.43
CA LYS A 244 30.93 34.78 -7.02
C LYS A 244 32.42 35.11 -6.94
N VAL A 245 32.80 35.98 -6.00
CA VAL A 245 34.21 36.36 -5.75
C VAL A 245 34.65 35.75 -4.42
N GLY A 246 35.80 35.06 -4.41
CA GLY A 246 36.39 34.45 -3.22
C GLY A 246 37.45 35.34 -2.56
N CYS A 247 38.53 35.62 -3.28
CA CYS A 247 39.67 36.43 -2.81
C CYS A 247 40.20 37.37 -3.90
N VAL A 248 40.91 38.42 -3.48
CA VAL A 248 41.63 39.36 -4.35
C VAL A 248 43.07 39.46 -3.82
N CYS A 249 44.06 39.30 -4.70
CA CYS A 249 45.49 39.33 -4.39
C CYS A 249 46.18 40.49 -5.10
#